data_AF-A0A662YAY0-F1
#
_entry.id   AF-A0A662YAY0-F1
#
_cell.length_a   1.000
_cell.length_b   1.000
_cell.length_c   1.000
_cell.angle_alpha   90.00
_cell.angle_beta   90.00
_cell.angle_gamma   90.00
#
_symmetry.space_group_name_H-M   'P 1'
#
loop_
_entity.id
_entity.type
_entity.pdbx_description
1 polymer ?
#
loop_
_entity_poly.entity_id
_entity_poly.type
_entity_poly.pdbx_seq_one_letter_code
_entity_poly.pdbx_strand_id
1 'polypeptide(L)'
;MEAMRSQLVVPRQGLAMETNIVDAAAASPPKAKEVAPFLRSLRKILDVENPAILRWTVDGKAFEILDMQRMMEVVLPKYFKHGKYTSFQRQLNYFNFRKWTKSKAVVCTFSNPFFV
;
A
#
# COMPACT_ATOMS: atom_id res chain seq x y z
N MET A 1 26.97 22.90 -32.99
CA MET A 1 27.79 23.52 -31.92
C MET A 1 27.01 23.38 -30.64
N GLU A 2 27.44 22.41 -29.86
CA GLU A 2 26.79 21.85 -28.67
C GLU A 2 26.81 22.86 -27.52
N ALA A 3 25.64 23.21 -26.97
CA ALA A 3 25.54 24.01 -25.75
C ALA A 3 25.43 23.07 -24.55
N MET A 4 26.49 23.08 -23.75
CA MET A 4 26.73 22.22 -22.58
C MET A 4 25.71 22.47 -21.47
N ARG A 5 25.02 21.40 -21.03
CA ARG A 5 24.23 21.34 -19.81
C ARG A 5 25.15 21.11 -18.61
N SER A 6 25.32 22.14 -17.78
CA SER A 6 26.09 22.10 -16.53
C SER A 6 25.42 21.20 -15.48
N GLN A 7 26.20 20.26 -14.93
CA GLN A 7 25.90 19.47 -13.74
C GLN A 7 26.06 20.33 -12.49
N LEU A 8 25.07 20.30 -11.59
CA LEU A 8 25.22 20.86 -10.24
C LEU A 8 25.56 19.73 -9.27
N VAL A 9 26.75 19.87 -8.69
CA VAL A 9 27.38 19.00 -7.69
C VAL A 9 26.71 19.17 -6.32
N VAL A 10 26.50 18.05 -5.63
CA VAL A 10 26.08 17.96 -4.21
C VAL A 10 27.21 18.42 -3.28
N PRO A 11 26.96 19.28 -2.28
CA PRO A 11 27.91 19.49 -1.20
C PRO A 11 27.71 18.43 -0.10
N ARG A 12 28.74 17.61 0.07
CA ARG A 12 28.95 16.75 1.23
C ARG A 12 29.74 17.57 2.26
N GLN A 13 29.14 17.94 3.38
CA GLN A 13 29.88 18.38 4.56
C GLN A 13 29.29 17.70 5.80
N GLY A 14 30.14 16.95 6.48
CA GLY A 14 29.92 16.52 7.85
C GLY A 14 30.67 17.46 8.79
N LEU A 15 30.10 17.70 9.97
CA LEU A 15 30.85 18.08 11.17
C LEU A 15 29.99 17.76 12.40
N ALA A 16 30.57 16.96 13.30
CA ALA A 16 30.00 16.62 14.60
C ALA A 16 29.99 17.84 15.53
N MET A 17 29.01 17.92 16.42
CA MET A 17 29.05 18.80 17.59
C MET A 17 28.33 18.15 18.77
N GLU A 18 29.00 18.31 19.92
CA GLU A 18 28.90 17.69 21.23
C GLU A 18 27.57 17.15 21.78
N THR A 19 27.74 16.06 22.53
CA THR A 19 26.84 15.56 23.56
C THR A 19 26.62 16.60 24.67
N ASN A 20 25.35 16.86 25.01
CA ASN A 20 24.99 17.25 26.37
C ASN A 20 23.71 16.52 26.80
N ILE A 21 23.82 15.84 27.93
CA ILE A 21 22.79 15.05 28.60
C ILE A 21 22.09 16.00 29.57
N VAL A 22 20.75 16.10 29.52
CA VAL A 22 19.81 15.89 30.65
C VAL A 22 18.40 16.27 30.17
N ASP A 23 17.52 15.29 29.98
CA ASP A 23 16.18 15.30 30.61
C ASP A 23 15.53 13.92 30.41
N ALA A 24 15.20 13.30 31.55
CA ALA A 24 14.55 12.00 31.60
C ALA A 24 13.04 12.21 31.67
N ALA A 25 12.39 12.17 30.52
CA ALA A 25 10.94 12.04 30.42
C ALA A 25 10.57 11.04 29.31
N ALA A 26 10.52 9.76 29.70
CA ALA A 26 9.80 8.66 29.06
C ALA A 26 9.69 8.70 27.52
N ALA A 27 10.80 8.47 26.82
CA ALA A 27 10.74 8.06 25.43
C ALA A 27 10.12 6.64 25.39
N SER A 28 8.83 6.56 25.05
CA SER A 28 8.17 5.29 24.76
C SER A 28 9.01 4.50 23.75
N PRO A 29 9.18 3.17 23.93
CA PRO A 29 9.89 2.35 22.96
C PRO A 29 9.28 2.58 21.57
N PRO A 30 10.08 2.54 20.49
CA PRO A 30 9.54 2.71 19.14
C PRO A 30 8.42 1.69 18.96
N LYS A 31 7.17 2.17 18.91
CA LYS A 31 5.99 1.33 18.72
C LYS A 31 6.30 0.44 17.53
N ALA A 32 6.34 -0.88 17.76
CA ALA A 32 6.51 -1.87 16.70
C ALA A 32 5.63 -1.42 15.54
N LYS A 33 6.22 -1.24 14.34
CA LYS A 33 5.57 -0.58 13.20
C LYS A 33 4.20 -1.23 12.96
N GLU A 34 3.14 -0.63 13.49
CA GLU A 34 1.83 -1.25 13.47
C GLU A 34 1.38 -1.32 12.01
N VAL A 35 1.08 -2.52 11.54
CA VAL A 35 0.57 -2.73 10.18
C VAL A 35 -0.69 -1.87 10.01
N ALA A 36 -0.75 -1.07 8.96
CA ALA A 36 -1.88 -0.17 8.76
C ALA A 36 -3.22 -0.94 8.77
N PRO A 37 -4.29 -0.40 9.38
CA PRO A 37 -5.58 -1.07 9.49
C PRO A 37 -6.13 -1.53 8.13
N PHE A 38 -5.92 -0.74 7.08
CA PHE A 38 -6.32 -1.10 5.72
C PHE A 38 -5.66 -2.40 5.23
N LEU A 39 -4.35 -2.57 5.44
CA LEU A 39 -3.63 -3.76 5.00
C LEU A 39 -4.09 -5.01 5.77
N ARG A 40 -4.36 -4.88 7.07
CA ARG A 40 -4.93 -5.96 7.88
C ARG A 40 -6.30 -6.37 7.38
N SER A 41 -7.18 -5.40 7.12
CA SER A 41 -8.51 -5.67 6.55
C SER A 41 -8.42 -6.28 5.15
N LEU A 42 -7.56 -5.75 4.28
CA LEU A 42 -7.37 -6.29 2.92
C LEU A 42 -6.92 -7.75 2.96
N ARG A 43 -5.95 -8.09 3.82
CA ARG A 43 -5.51 -9.48 3.99
C ARG A 43 -6.65 -10.37 4.47
N LYS A 44 -7.38 -9.93 5.50
CA LYS A 44 -8.53 -10.68 6.02
C LYS A 44 -9.61 -10.90 4.96
N ILE A 45 -9.91 -9.89 4.15
CA ILE A 45 -10.87 -10.01 3.05
C ILE A 45 -10.43 -11.10 2.07
N LEU A 46 -9.16 -11.07 1.65
CA LEU A 46 -8.62 -12.03 0.69
C LEU A 46 -8.58 -13.47 1.21
N ASP A 47 -8.50 -13.65 2.53
CA ASP A 47 -8.44 -14.97 3.18
C ASP A 47 -9.83 -15.52 3.55
N VAL A 48 -10.83 -14.67 3.80
CA VAL A 48 -12.13 -15.06 4.38
C VAL A 48 -13.31 -14.92 3.42
N GLU A 49 -13.31 -13.91 2.54
CA GLU A 49 -14.46 -13.69 1.65
C GLU A 49 -14.48 -14.66 0.48
N ASN A 50 -15.62 -14.70 -0.21
CA ASN A 50 -15.83 -15.63 -1.31
C ASN A 50 -14.83 -15.36 -2.45
N PRO A 51 -14.05 -16.38 -2.88
CA PRO A 51 -13.05 -16.21 -3.95
C PRO A 51 -13.65 -15.87 -5.32
N ALA A 52 -14.97 -16.03 -5.50
CA ALA A 52 -15.69 -15.57 -6.69
C ALA A 52 -15.93 -14.05 -6.72
N ILE A 53 -15.71 -13.34 -5.61
CA ILE A 53 -15.84 -11.87 -5.52
C ILE A 53 -14.45 -11.24 -5.63
N LEU A 54 -13.52 -11.66 -4.77
CA LEU A 54 -12.14 -11.21 -4.76
C LEU A 54 -11.25 -12.31 -4.19
N ARG A 55 -10.11 -12.54 -4.84
CA ARG A 55 -9.18 -13.63 -4.49
C ARG A 55 -7.74 -13.30 -4.83
N TRP A 56 -6.82 -14.04 -4.25
CA TRP A 56 -5.46 -14.13 -4.73
C TRP A 56 -5.39 -14.78 -6.12
N THR A 57 -4.43 -14.34 -6.92
CA THR A 57 -3.95 -15.06 -8.11
C THR A 57 -3.28 -16.37 -7.68
N VAL A 58 -3.15 -17.33 -8.61
CA VAL A 58 -2.53 -18.63 -8.35
C VAL A 58 -1.11 -18.50 -7.78
N ASP A 59 -0.38 -17.48 -8.21
CA ASP A 59 1.00 -17.21 -7.77
C ASP A 59 1.07 -16.50 -6.40
N GLY A 60 -0.06 -16.04 -5.84
CA GLY A 60 -0.12 -15.33 -4.56
C GLY A 60 0.49 -13.92 -4.55
N LYS A 61 0.99 -13.42 -5.68
CA LYS A 61 1.70 -12.11 -5.79
C LYS A 61 0.79 -10.93 -6.09
N ALA A 62 -0.46 -11.22 -6.45
CA ALA A 62 -1.46 -10.26 -6.86
C ALA A 62 -2.84 -10.77 -6.47
N PHE A 63 -3.81 -9.88 -6.37
CA PHE A 63 -5.20 -10.24 -6.18
C PHE A 63 -6.09 -9.66 -7.28
N GLU A 64 -7.22 -10.30 -7.50
CA GLU A 64 -8.19 -9.98 -8.54
C GLU A 64 -9.54 -9.67 -7.90
N ILE A 65 -10.21 -8.63 -8.39
CA ILE A 65 -11.64 -8.38 -8.14
C ILE A 65 -12.40 -8.92 -9.35
N LEU A 66 -13.18 -9.97 -9.11
CA LEU A 66 -13.97 -10.67 -10.12
C LEU A 66 -15.40 -10.11 -10.22
N ASP A 67 -16.00 -9.76 -9.09
CA ASP A 67 -17.33 -9.16 -9.02
C ASP A 67 -17.28 -7.82 -8.28
N MET A 68 -17.29 -6.72 -9.05
CA MET A 68 -17.22 -5.37 -8.50
C MET A 68 -18.47 -5.00 -7.71
N GLN A 69 -19.65 -5.46 -8.13
CA GLN A 69 -20.91 -5.09 -7.48
C GLN A 69 -21.00 -5.72 -6.10
N ARG A 70 -20.77 -7.04 -6.00
CA ARG A 70 -20.76 -7.73 -4.70
C ARG A 70 -19.63 -7.24 -3.79
N MET A 71 -18.49 -6.88 -4.37
CA MET A 71 -17.39 -6.28 -3.59
C MET A 71 -17.83 -4.97 -2.92
N MET A 72 -18.56 -4.10 -3.63
CA MET A 72 -19.05 -2.82 -3.11
C MET A 72 -20.23 -2.96 -2.14
N GLU A 73 -21.19 -3.83 -2.42
CA GLU A 73 -22.44 -3.96 -1.66
C GLU A 73 -22.30 -4.87 -0.44
N VAL A 74 -21.48 -5.92 -0.55
CA VAL A 74 -21.41 -6.99 0.48
C VAL A 74 -20.08 -6.96 1.22
N VAL A 75 -18.95 -6.83 0.52
CA VAL A 75 -17.63 -6.94 1.16
C VAL A 75 -17.24 -5.64 1.83
N LEU A 76 -17.17 -4.53 1.10
CA LEU A 76 -16.65 -3.26 1.64
C LEU A 76 -17.37 -2.78 2.92
N PRO A 77 -18.71 -2.82 3.03
CA PRO A 77 -19.40 -2.39 4.24
C PRO A 77 -19.12 -3.26 5.48
N LYS A 78 -18.69 -4.53 5.31
CA LYS A 78 -18.32 -5.41 6.42
C LYS A 78 -16.97 -5.04 7.05
N TYR A 79 -16.03 -4.53 6.26
CA TYR A 79 -14.65 -4.28 6.70
C TYR A 79 -14.29 -2.79 6.80
N PHE A 80 -15.07 -1.92 6.16
CA PHE A 80 -14.86 -0.49 6.10
C PHE A 80 -16.18 0.25 6.36
N LYS A 81 -16.10 1.53 6.76
CA LYS A 81 -17.26 2.36 7.09
C LYS A 81 -18.15 2.75 5.88
N HIS A 82 -17.80 2.32 4.68
CA HIS A 82 -18.52 2.65 3.44
C HIS A 82 -18.32 1.57 2.37
N GLY A 83 -19.29 1.40 1.48
CA GLY A 83 -19.25 0.47 0.32
C GLY A 83 -18.60 1.04 -0.94
N LYS A 84 -17.86 2.16 -0.85
CA LYS A 84 -17.37 2.89 -2.03
C LYS A 84 -16.06 2.31 -2.56
N TYR A 85 -16.08 1.76 -3.77
CA TYR A 85 -14.87 1.30 -4.47
C TYR A 85 -13.82 2.41 -4.65
N THR A 86 -14.24 3.65 -4.91
CA THR A 86 -13.30 4.79 -5.08
C THR A 86 -12.42 5.03 -3.85
N SER A 87 -12.99 4.90 -2.65
CA SER A 87 -12.23 4.98 -1.40
C SER A 87 -11.26 3.82 -1.25
N PHE A 88 -11.69 2.60 -1.58
CA PHE A 88 -10.84 1.42 -1.57
C PHE A 88 -9.67 1.54 -2.54
N GLN A 89 -9.93 1.97 -3.78
CA GLN A 89 -8.89 2.20 -4.79
C GLN A 89 -7.89 3.28 -4.34
N ARG A 90 -8.34 4.33 -3.66
CA ARG A 90 -7.45 5.35 -3.11
C ARG A 90 -6.51 4.76 -2.05
N GLN A 91 -7.02 3.90 -1.17
CA GLN A 91 -6.19 3.21 -0.19
C GLN A 91 -5.18 2.28 -0.86
N LEU A 92 -5.60 1.53 -1.88
CA LEU A 92 -4.68 0.72 -2.70
C LEU A 92 -3.55 1.57 -3.29
N ASN A 93 -3.89 2.70 -3.90
CA ASN A 93 -2.89 3.61 -4.46
C ASN A 93 -1.95 4.17 -3.38
N TYR A 94 -2.48 4.53 -2.21
CA TYR A 94 -1.70 5.04 -1.08
C TYR A 94 -0.67 4.02 -0.57
N PHE A 95 -1.05 2.74 -0.55
CA PHE A 95 -0.15 1.63 -0.19
C PHE A 95 0.60 1.05 -1.40
N ASN A 96 0.72 1.79 -2.51
CA ASN A 96 1.49 1.42 -3.71
C ASN A 96 1.04 0.12 -4.40
N PHE A 97 -0.22 -0.28 -4.27
CA PHE A 97 -0.80 -1.31 -5.13
C PHE A 97 -0.94 -0.78 -6.54
N ARG A 98 -0.38 -1.50 -7.51
CA ARG A 98 -0.45 -1.14 -8.92
C ARG A 98 -1.54 -1.97 -9.59
N LYS A 99 -2.49 -1.28 -10.22
CA LYS A 99 -3.42 -1.94 -11.13
C LYS A 99 -2.66 -2.46 -12.34
N TRP A 100 -2.81 -3.73 -12.65
CA TRP A 100 -2.21 -4.30 -13.85
C TRP A 100 -2.87 -3.68 -15.08
N THR A 101 -2.05 -3.09 -15.94
CA THR A 101 -2.49 -2.51 -17.20
C THR A 101 -2.01 -3.40 -18.34
N LYS A 102 -2.96 -3.95 -19.09
CA LYS A 102 -2.73 -4.51 -20.43
C LYS A 102 -4.08 -4.81 -21.07
N SER A 103 -4.11 -4.83 -22.40
CA SER A 103 -5.20 -5.28 -23.27
C SER A 103 -5.69 -6.73 -23.02
N LYS A 104 -5.19 -7.41 -21.97
CA LYS A 104 -5.46 -8.81 -21.59
C LYS A 104 -5.95 -8.98 -20.15
N ALA A 105 -6.05 -7.92 -19.33
CA ALA A 105 -6.63 -8.06 -18.00
C ALA A 105 -8.16 -8.14 -18.13
N VAL A 106 -8.70 -9.36 -18.14
CA VAL A 106 -10.16 -9.60 -18.18
C VAL A 106 -10.82 -9.09 -16.90
N VAL A 107 -10.08 -9.07 -15.79
CA VAL A 107 -10.55 -8.70 -14.46
C VAL A 107 -9.64 -7.68 -13.79
N CYS A 108 -10.17 -6.95 -12.80
CA CYS A 108 -9.45 -5.87 -12.14
C CYS A 108 -8.39 -6.46 -11.20
N THR A 109 -7.12 -6.41 -11.60
CA THR A 109 -6.00 -7.07 -10.89
C THR A 109 -5.05 -6.04 -10.28
N PHE A 110 -4.62 -6.27 -9.04
CA PHE A 110 -3.70 -5.40 -8.30
C PHE A 110 -2.56 -6.19 -7.67
N SER A 111 -1.35 -5.63 -7.68
CA SER A 111 -0.18 -6.22 -7.02
C SER A 111 0.61 -5.19 -6.24
N ASN A 112 1.23 -5.63 -5.15
CA ASN A 112 2.28 -4.90 -4.45
C ASN A 112 3.37 -5.91 -4.06
N PRO A 113 4.65 -5.72 -4.47
CA PRO A 113 5.74 -6.65 -4.15
C PRO A 113 5.96 -6.91 -2.65
N PHE A 114 5.50 -6.00 -1.78
CA PHE A 114 5.64 -6.10 -0.33
C PHE A 114 4.38 -6.65 0.36
N PHE A 115 3.38 -7.08 -0.42
CA PHE A 115 2.13 -7.65 0.08
C PHE A 115 1.93 -9.04 -0.54
N VAL A 116 2.34 -10.07 0.20
CA VAL A 116 2.24 -11.50 -0.12
C VAL A 116 1.71 -12.28 1.07
#